data_AF-A0A966T2W4-F1
#
_entry.id   AF-A0A966T2W4-F1
#
_cell.length_a   1.000
_cell.length_b   1.000
_cell.length_c   1.000
_cell.angle_alpha   90.00
_cell.angle_beta   90.00
_cell.angle_gamma   90.00
#
_symmetry.space_group_name_H-M   'P 1'
#
loop_
_entity.id
_entity.type
_entity.pdbx_description
1 polymer ?
#
loop_
_entity_poly.entity_id
_entity_poly.type
_entity_poly.pdbx_seq_one_letter_code
_entity_poly.pdbx_strand_id
1 'polypeptide(L)'
;MNAAAKRKAAAKKKAQAVAAAKRRKADELRRKKARQALEEKRRKAARKKIDDAKRRKARLKLEAQRRAKRLKVEAERKAARRKAEEARRRAAKKKAEAARRAARAKAEALRRKKAAQRKLDDRKRKQARLAAERERKKARLAAERERKRVAKEKLAERKRIQKERDAERKRRQLERLVAQEERRREIARKKAAIDEERREKQRERDKINKAKEAERQIREAERARLRAIREEEEARIRAQQERAMAKPVKPPIIKLEPVDGITPTKEFDLDFLRSQRQLLLEKRAELVGQADRLERDANEIVANQEMGDVDFGEEGGEGDTMVVERERDLTLSQQAREQVESIDAALERLKIGEYGYSSYSGLPIPRERLEALPWTTELVTERAGGLGSR
;
A
#
# COMPACT_ATOMS: atom_id res chain seq x y z
N MET A 1 84.06 11.85 -253.26
CA MET A 1 83.32 10.91 -252.38
C MET A 1 84.00 10.89 -251.01
N ASN A 2 83.38 10.75 -249.85
CA ASN A 2 81.99 10.61 -249.46
C ASN A 2 81.87 11.14 -248.00
N ALA A 3 80.75 11.77 -247.64
CA ALA A 3 80.59 12.60 -246.44
C ALA A 3 80.34 11.83 -245.12
N ALA A 4 80.07 10.53 -245.14
CA ALA A 4 79.49 9.86 -243.98
C ALA A 4 80.50 9.50 -242.85
N ALA A 5 81.78 9.24 -243.15
CA ALA A 5 82.68 8.62 -242.18
C ALA A 5 83.15 9.57 -241.06
N LYS A 6 83.37 10.86 -241.35
CA LYS A 6 83.85 11.84 -240.36
C LYS A 6 82.87 12.06 -239.19
N ARG A 7 81.57 11.87 -239.39
CA ARG A 7 80.57 12.17 -238.35
C ARG A 7 80.53 11.15 -237.21
N LYS A 8 80.85 9.87 -237.46
CA LYS A 8 80.77 8.84 -236.41
C LYS A 8 81.88 8.93 -235.36
N ALA A 9 83.11 9.30 -235.75
CA ALA A 9 84.23 9.33 -234.80
C ALA A 9 84.10 10.45 -233.74
N ALA A 10 83.58 11.62 -234.13
CA ALA A 10 83.39 12.76 -233.22
C ALA A 10 82.39 12.45 -232.09
N ALA A 11 81.33 11.70 -232.40
CA ALA A 11 80.30 11.35 -231.41
C ALA A 11 80.87 10.49 -230.27
N LYS A 12 81.79 9.55 -230.56
CA LYS A 12 82.32 8.63 -229.56
C LYS A 12 83.23 9.31 -228.54
N LYS A 13 84.07 10.25 -228.96
CA LYS A 13 84.96 10.99 -228.03
C LYS A 13 84.18 11.85 -227.04
N LYS A 14 83.10 12.52 -227.47
CA LYS A 14 82.29 13.38 -226.60
C LYS A 14 81.60 12.57 -225.48
N ALA A 15 81.11 11.39 -225.81
CA ALA A 15 80.49 10.49 -224.84
C ALA A 15 81.47 10.05 -223.74
N GLN A 16 82.73 9.78 -224.09
CA GLN A 16 83.75 9.36 -223.11
C GLN A 16 84.10 10.46 -222.10
N ALA A 17 84.15 11.74 -222.50
CA ALA A 17 84.48 12.83 -221.57
C ALA A 17 83.40 13.05 -220.48
N VAL A 18 82.12 12.95 -220.84
CA VAL A 18 81.00 13.15 -219.90
C VAL A 18 80.97 12.08 -218.80
N ALA A 19 81.37 10.85 -219.13
CA ALA A 19 81.45 9.78 -218.15
C ALA A 19 82.51 10.04 -217.06
N ALA A 20 83.66 10.64 -217.41
CA ALA A 20 84.72 10.96 -216.44
C ALA A 20 84.28 12.03 -215.42
N ALA A 21 83.54 13.05 -215.86
CA ALA A 21 83.04 14.13 -214.99
C ALA A 21 82.02 13.63 -213.96
N LYS A 22 81.17 12.66 -214.32
CA LYS A 22 80.23 12.03 -213.38
C LYS A 22 80.93 11.24 -212.28
N ARG A 23 82.01 10.53 -212.61
CA ARG A 23 82.79 9.77 -211.61
C ARG A 23 83.43 10.68 -210.56
N ARG A 24 84.03 11.80 -210.96
CA ARG A 24 84.65 12.75 -210.02
C ARG A 24 83.66 13.33 -209.01
N LYS A 25 82.45 13.70 -209.44
CA LYS A 25 81.39 14.19 -208.54
C LYS A 25 80.92 13.15 -207.52
N ALA A 26 80.90 11.86 -207.90
CA ALA A 26 80.50 10.78 -207.01
C ALA A 26 81.51 10.56 -205.87
N ASP A 27 82.81 10.65 -206.15
CA ASP A 27 83.87 10.50 -205.14
C ASP A 27 83.89 11.65 -204.12
N GLU A 28 83.60 12.88 -204.57
CA GLU A 28 83.53 14.05 -203.70
C GLU A 28 82.39 13.94 -202.66
N LEU A 29 81.24 13.41 -203.08
CA LEU A 29 80.08 13.14 -202.20
C LEU A 29 80.39 12.06 -201.14
N ARG A 30 81.16 11.03 -201.48
CA ARG A 30 81.58 9.99 -200.52
C ARG A 30 82.47 10.57 -199.41
N ARG A 31 83.43 11.46 -199.75
CA ARG A 31 84.29 12.13 -198.77
C ARG A 31 83.49 13.02 -197.80
N LYS A 32 82.45 13.71 -198.28
CA LYS A 32 81.53 14.49 -197.43
C LYS A 32 80.79 13.63 -196.40
N LYS A 33 80.29 12.46 -196.81
CA LYS A 33 79.59 11.53 -195.89
C LYS A 33 80.50 10.96 -194.80
N ALA A 34 81.76 10.63 -195.13
CA ALA A 34 82.71 10.10 -194.15
C ALA A 34 83.07 11.11 -193.04
N ARG A 35 83.24 12.39 -193.36
CA ARG A 35 83.50 13.45 -192.37
C ARG A 35 82.33 13.67 -191.40
N GLN A 36 81.09 13.65 -191.92
CA GLN A 36 79.88 13.82 -191.10
C GLN A 36 79.70 12.69 -190.08
N ALA A 37 79.97 11.44 -190.47
CA ALA A 37 79.86 10.28 -189.58
C ALA A 37 80.82 10.33 -188.38
N LEU A 38 82.01 10.92 -188.58
CA LEU A 38 83.04 11.04 -187.53
C LEU A 38 82.69 12.14 -186.51
N GLU A 39 82.08 13.24 -186.98
CA GLU A 39 81.59 14.33 -186.12
C GLU A 39 80.41 13.88 -185.24
N GLU A 40 79.50 13.05 -185.78
CA GLU A 40 78.36 12.51 -185.04
C GLU A 40 78.79 11.59 -183.88
N LYS A 41 79.83 10.77 -184.07
CA LYS A 41 80.42 9.93 -183.01
C LYS A 41 80.95 10.77 -181.84
N ARG A 42 81.61 11.90 -182.10
CA ARG A 42 82.10 12.82 -181.06
C ARG A 42 80.95 13.43 -180.25
N ARG A 43 79.86 13.83 -180.91
CA ARG A 43 78.66 14.40 -180.22
C ARG A 43 77.98 13.38 -179.30
N LYS A 44 77.90 12.11 -179.70
CA LYS A 44 77.31 11.04 -178.86
C LYS A 44 78.15 10.78 -177.59
N ALA A 45 79.47 10.79 -177.70
CA ALA A 45 80.37 10.61 -176.54
C ALA A 45 80.25 11.75 -175.52
N ALA A 46 80.05 12.99 -175.96
CA ALA A 46 79.87 14.14 -175.08
C ALA A 46 78.55 14.08 -174.28
N ARG A 47 77.44 13.63 -174.91
CA ARG A 47 76.13 13.49 -174.24
C ARG A 47 76.18 12.47 -173.08
N LYS A 48 76.86 11.33 -173.28
CA LYS A 48 76.95 10.26 -172.27
C LYS A 48 77.58 10.74 -170.95
N LYS A 49 78.63 11.58 -171.02
CA LYS A 49 79.28 12.15 -169.82
C LYS A 49 78.36 13.04 -169.00
N ILE A 50 77.47 13.81 -169.66
CA ILE A 50 76.53 14.72 -169.00
C ILE A 50 75.45 13.92 -168.25
N ASP A 51 74.96 12.84 -168.85
CA ASP A 51 73.90 12.02 -168.24
C ASP A 51 74.40 11.26 -167.01
N ASP A 52 75.64 10.78 -167.00
CA ASP A 52 76.24 10.12 -165.84
C ASP A 52 76.43 11.08 -164.64
N ALA A 53 76.78 12.34 -164.89
CA ALA A 53 76.88 13.37 -163.86
C ALA A 53 75.51 13.69 -163.21
N LYS A 54 74.44 13.74 -164.01
CA LYS A 54 73.06 13.94 -163.51
C LYS A 54 72.62 12.79 -162.60
N ARG A 55 72.93 11.53 -162.96
CA ARG A 55 72.58 10.34 -162.16
C ARG A 55 73.24 10.34 -160.78
N ARG A 56 74.51 10.74 -160.67
CA ARG A 56 75.21 10.86 -159.37
C ARG A 56 74.58 11.90 -158.45
N LYS A 57 74.24 13.08 -158.98
CA LYS A 57 73.60 14.17 -158.21
C LYS A 57 72.23 13.76 -157.65
N ALA A 58 71.45 12.99 -158.42
CA ALA A 58 70.16 12.47 -157.96
C ALA A 58 70.28 11.47 -156.79
N ARG A 59 71.28 10.58 -156.81
CA ARG A 59 71.52 9.61 -155.72
C ARG A 59 71.85 10.30 -154.39
N LEU A 60 72.77 11.26 -154.39
CA LEU A 60 73.15 12.00 -153.18
C LEU A 60 71.97 12.77 -152.56
N LYS A 61 71.09 13.34 -153.39
CA LYS A 61 69.88 14.03 -152.92
C LYS A 61 68.90 13.07 -152.22
N LEU A 62 68.73 11.86 -152.76
CA LEU A 62 67.84 10.86 -152.17
C LEU A 62 68.35 10.36 -150.81
N GLU A 63 69.67 10.17 -150.68
CA GLU A 63 70.28 9.72 -149.42
C GLU A 63 70.16 10.79 -148.31
N ALA A 64 70.37 12.07 -148.64
CA ALA A 64 70.16 13.18 -147.72
C ALA A 64 68.69 13.26 -147.23
N GLN A 65 67.72 13.07 -148.13
CA GLN A 65 66.30 13.03 -147.75
C GLN A 65 65.95 11.90 -146.79
N ARG A 66 66.55 10.70 -146.96
CA ARG A 66 66.32 9.56 -146.05
C ARG A 66 66.88 9.81 -144.65
N ARG A 67 68.07 10.42 -144.54
CA ARG A 67 68.66 10.80 -143.23
C ARG A 67 67.82 11.85 -142.50
N ALA A 68 67.36 12.88 -143.19
CA ALA A 68 66.49 13.91 -142.61
C ALA A 68 65.17 13.33 -142.07
N LYS A 69 64.54 12.41 -142.81
CA LYS A 69 63.31 11.73 -142.35
C LYS A 69 63.54 10.89 -141.09
N ARG A 70 64.65 10.16 -140.98
CA ARG A 70 64.98 9.34 -139.80
C ARG A 70 65.15 10.21 -138.54
N LEU A 71 65.91 11.30 -138.65
CA LEU A 71 66.14 12.22 -137.52
C LEU A 71 64.84 12.88 -137.05
N LYS A 72 63.94 13.24 -137.98
CA LYS A 72 62.63 13.81 -137.64
C LYS A 72 61.76 12.84 -136.83
N VAL A 73 61.67 11.57 -137.27
CA VAL A 73 60.89 10.53 -136.56
C VAL A 73 61.46 10.25 -135.17
N GLU A 74 62.79 10.25 -135.02
CA GLU A 74 63.42 10.05 -133.71
C GLU A 74 63.14 11.21 -132.74
N ALA A 75 63.20 12.45 -133.23
CA ALA A 75 62.88 13.64 -132.45
C ALA A 75 61.41 13.66 -131.99
N GLU A 76 60.47 13.30 -132.88
CA GLU A 76 59.03 13.20 -132.55
C GLU A 76 58.77 12.13 -131.47
N ARG A 77 59.43 10.98 -131.54
CA ARG A 77 59.33 9.93 -130.52
C ARG A 77 59.87 10.37 -129.14
N LYS A 78 60.99 11.10 -129.10
CA LYS A 78 61.54 11.63 -127.84
C LYS A 78 60.63 12.70 -127.23
N ALA A 79 60.05 13.58 -128.05
CA ALA A 79 59.07 14.58 -127.58
C ALA A 79 57.79 13.94 -127.03
N ALA A 80 57.27 12.89 -127.69
CA ALA A 80 56.09 12.16 -127.23
C ALA A 80 56.32 11.47 -125.87
N ARG A 81 57.49 10.86 -125.66
CA ARG A 81 57.85 10.23 -124.37
C ARG A 81 57.90 11.24 -123.22
N ARG A 82 58.52 12.41 -123.44
CA ARG A 82 58.58 13.48 -122.42
C ARG A 82 57.19 13.99 -122.04
N LYS A 83 56.32 14.22 -123.02
CA LYS A 83 54.92 14.63 -122.78
C LYS A 83 54.12 13.58 -122.01
N ALA A 84 54.30 12.29 -122.32
CA ALA A 84 53.64 11.19 -121.62
C ALA A 84 54.11 11.06 -120.15
N GLU A 85 55.40 11.23 -119.89
CA GLU A 85 55.95 11.20 -118.53
C GLU A 85 55.44 12.37 -117.68
N GLU A 86 55.41 13.58 -118.24
CA GLU A 86 54.91 14.76 -117.53
C GLU A 86 53.40 14.65 -117.23
N ALA A 87 52.61 14.12 -118.16
CA ALA A 87 51.19 13.84 -117.95
C ALA A 87 50.97 12.83 -116.80
N ARG A 88 51.79 11.77 -116.73
CA ARG A 88 51.74 10.79 -115.63
C ARG A 88 52.10 11.43 -114.28
N ARG A 89 53.13 12.27 -114.21
CA ARG A 89 53.50 13.01 -112.99
C ARG A 89 52.38 13.94 -112.52
N ARG A 90 51.76 14.70 -113.43
CA ARG A 90 50.63 15.59 -113.10
C ARG A 90 49.40 14.80 -112.61
N ALA A 91 49.08 13.67 -113.24
CA ALA A 91 48.00 12.79 -112.81
C ALA A 91 48.26 12.18 -111.43
N ALA A 92 49.48 11.73 -111.15
CA ALA A 92 49.89 11.22 -109.84
C ALA A 92 49.79 12.30 -108.75
N LYS A 93 50.24 13.53 -109.04
CA LYS A 93 50.13 14.67 -108.11
C LYS A 93 48.66 14.99 -107.77
N LYS A 94 47.78 15.04 -108.78
CA LYS A 94 46.33 15.25 -108.58
C LYS A 94 45.69 14.14 -107.75
N LYS A 95 46.03 12.86 -108.01
CA LYS A 95 45.54 11.72 -107.22
C LYS A 95 46.00 11.79 -105.76
N ALA A 96 47.28 12.12 -105.51
CA ALA A 96 47.82 12.28 -104.17
C ALA A 96 47.17 13.44 -103.40
N GLU A 97 46.91 14.56 -104.07
CA GLU A 97 46.21 15.70 -103.46
C GLU A 97 44.75 15.38 -103.12
N ALA A 98 44.03 14.71 -104.03
CA ALA A 98 42.67 14.25 -103.78
C ALA A 98 42.59 13.27 -102.60
N ALA A 99 43.54 12.34 -102.50
CA ALA A 99 43.65 11.41 -101.37
C ALA A 99 43.90 12.15 -100.03
N ARG A 100 44.78 13.16 -100.02
CA ARG A 100 45.03 14.00 -98.83
C ARG A 100 43.79 14.81 -98.42
N ARG A 101 43.05 15.37 -99.38
CA ARG A 101 41.79 16.09 -99.10
C ARG A 101 40.72 15.15 -98.53
N ALA A 102 40.57 13.96 -99.10
CA ALA A 102 39.65 12.94 -98.59
C ALA A 102 40.02 12.46 -97.17
N ALA A 103 41.32 12.26 -96.89
CA ALA A 103 41.79 11.90 -95.55
C ALA A 103 41.51 13.00 -94.51
N ARG A 104 41.75 14.28 -94.86
CA ARG A 104 41.43 15.42 -93.99
C ARG A 104 39.93 15.54 -93.72
N ALA A 105 39.08 15.38 -94.74
CA ALA A 105 37.63 15.39 -94.59
C ALA A 105 37.12 14.26 -93.67
N LYS A 106 37.67 13.05 -93.79
CA LYS A 106 37.34 11.92 -92.89
C LYS A 106 37.76 12.20 -91.45
N ALA A 107 38.96 12.76 -91.24
CA ALA A 107 39.44 13.12 -89.91
C ALA A 107 38.59 14.23 -89.26
N GLU A 108 38.18 15.23 -90.03
CA GLU A 108 37.31 16.32 -89.55
C GLU A 108 35.89 15.81 -89.22
N ALA A 109 35.31 14.95 -90.05
CA ALA A 109 34.02 14.33 -89.78
C ALA A 109 34.04 13.50 -88.48
N LEU A 110 35.12 12.76 -88.23
CA LEU A 110 35.29 11.98 -87.00
C LEU A 110 35.46 12.88 -85.76
N ARG A 111 36.18 14.00 -85.89
CA ARG A 111 36.26 15.04 -84.84
C ARG A 111 34.90 15.67 -84.55
N ARG A 112 34.11 16.01 -85.58
CA ARG A 112 32.75 16.54 -85.42
C ARG A 112 31.81 15.55 -84.73
N LYS A 113 31.86 14.26 -85.10
CA LYS A 113 31.09 13.20 -84.42
C LYS A 113 31.48 13.06 -82.94
N LYS A 114 32.77 12.99 -82.63
CA LYS A 114 33.25 12.93 -81.23
C LYS A 114 32.87 14.17 -80.41
N ALA A 115 32.94 15.36 -81.00
CA ALA A 115 32.52 16.59 -80.35
C ALA A 115 31.01 16.66 -80.11
N ALA A 116 30.19 16.20 -81.07
CA ALA A 116 28.74 16.10 -80.91
C ALA A 116 28.35 15.10 -79.79
N GLN A 117 29.04 13.95 -79.72
CA GLN A 117 28.79 12.95 -78.69
C GLN A 117 29.16 13.46 -77.29
N ARG A 118 30.31 14.13 -77.13
CA ARG A 118 30.66 14.81 -75.87
C ARG A 118 29.63 15.83 -75.43
N LYS A 119 29.11 16.65 -76.35
CA LYS A 119 28.05 17.63 -76.05
C LYS A 119 26.74 16.97 -75.60
N LEU A 120 26.37 15.81 -76.17
CA LEU A 120 25.20 15.04 -75.75
C LEU A 120 25.42 14.42 -74.36
N ASP A 121 26.59 13.85 -74.11
CA ASP A 121 26.92 13.25 -72.80
C ASP A 121 26.98 14.32 -71.71
N ASP A 122 27.52 15.51 -72.00
CA ASP A 122 27.51 16.65 -71.07
C ASP A 122 26.09 17.16 -70.78
N ARG A 123 25.21 17.21 -71.80
CA ARG A 123 23.79 17.54 -71.61
C ARG A 123 23.08 16.50 -70.74
N LYS A 124 23.31 15.21 -71.00
CA LYS A 124 22.76 14.10 -70.18
C LYS A 124 23.26 14.15 -68.75
N ARG A 125 24.55 14.41 -68.52
CA ARG A 125 25.14 14.58 -67.18
C ARG A 125 24.56 15.78 -66.44
N LYS A 126 24.35 16.91 -67.12
CA LYS A 126 23.70 18.09 -66.52
C LYS A 126 22.25 17.80 -66.15
N GLN A 127 21.48 17.16 -67.03
CA GLN A 127 20.10 16.77 -66.74
C GLN A 127 20.02 15.76 -65.58
N ALA A 128 20.91 14.77 -65.54
CA ALA A 128 21.00 13.82 -64.43
C ALA A 128 21.36 14.49 -63.09
N ARG A 129 22.27 15.47 -63.09
CA ARG A 129 22.60 16.27 -61.88
C ARG A 129 21.41 17.07 -61.39
N LEU A 130 20.71 17.77 -62.28
CA LEU A 130 19.50 18.55 -61.93
C LEU A 130 18.35 17.65 -61.44
N ALA A 131 18.18 16.47 -62.04
CA ALA A 131 17.20 15.49 -61.59
C ALA A 131 17.54 14.96 -60.19
N ALA A 132 18.81 14.57 -59.95
CA ALA A 132 19.28 14.11 -58.65
C ALA A 132 19.16 15.20 -57.56
N GLU A 133 19.40 16.47 -57.90
CA GLU A 133 19.23 17.59 -56.98
C GLU A 133 17.76 17.83 -56.61
N ARG A 134 16.84 17.75 -57.59
CA ARG A 134 15.39 17.84 -57.36
C ARG A 134 14.89 16.70 -56.47
N GLU A 135 15.35 15.47 -56.72
CA GLU A 135 15.00 14.31 -55.90
C GLU A 135 15.55 14.43 -54.47
N ARG A 136 16.80 14.89 -54.29
CA ARG A 136 17.36 15.19 -52.96
C ARG A 136 16.55 16.28 -52.23
N LYS A 137 16.10 17.32 -52.94
CA LYS A 137 15.27 18.39 -52.35
C LYS A 137 13.89 17.87 -51.94
N LYS A 138 13.25 17.05 -52.76
CA LYS A 138 11.98 16.38 -52.42
C LYS A 138 12.14 15.44 -51.23
N ALA A 139 13.19 14.62 -51.20
CA ALA A 139 13.48 13.71 -50.10
C ALA A 139 13.72 14.48 -48.78
N ARG A 140 14.45 15.61 -48.82
CA ARG A 140 14.62 16.49 -47.64
C ARG A 140 13.30 17.06 -47.13
N LEU A 141 12.45 17.58 -48.02
CA LEU A 141 11.14 18.12 -47.64
C LEU A 141 10.19 17.03 -47.11
N ALA A 142 10.23 15.83 -47.69
CA ALA A 142 9.47 14.68 -47.20
C ALA A 142 9.93 14.26 -45.79
N ALA A 143 11.25 14.13 -45.58
CA ALA A 143 11.83 13.82 -44.28
C ALA A 143 11.54 14.91 -43.23
N GLU A 144 11.54 16.19 -43.61
CA GLU A 144 11.18 17.28 -42.69
C GLU A 144 9.69 17.25 -42.30
N ARG A 145 8.79 16.98 -43.25
CA ARG A 145 7.35 16.82 -42.99
C ARG A 145 7.07 15.62 -42.08
N GLU A 146 7.76 14.52 -42.29
CA GLU A 146 7.66 13.33 -41.44
C GLU A 146 8.15 13.62 -40.02
N ARG A 147 9.32 14.25 -39.86
CA ARG A 147 9.83 14.70 -38.56
C ARG A 147 8.85 15.62 -37.82
N LYS A 148 8.24 16.57 -38.53
CA LYS A 148 7.22 17.47 -37.93
C LYS A 148 5.94 16.72 -37.53
N ARG A 149 5.49 15.73 -38.31
CA ARG A 149 4.36 14.87 -37.94
C ARG A 149 4.67 14.06 -36.69
N VAL A 150 5.81 13.36 -36.67
CA VAL A 150 6.25 12.55 -35.52
C VAL A 150 6.43 13.42 -34.28
N ALA A 151 6.98 14.63 -34.40
CA ALA A 151 7.10 15.56 -33.28
C ALA A 151 5.73 16.01 -32.74
N LYS A 152 4.77 16.32 -33.62
CA LYS A 152 3.41 16.72 -33.24
C LYS A 152 2.65 15.56 -32.58
N GLU A 153 2.82 14.35 -33.09
CA GLU A 153 2.23 13.13 -32.55
C GLU A 153 2.79 12.80 -31.16
N LYS A 154 4.12 12.83 -30.99
CA LYS A 154 4.78 12.67 -29.68
C LYS A 154 4.35 13.74 -28.67
N LEU A 155 4.16 14.98 -29.11
CA LEU A 155 3.67 16.06 -28.24
C LEU A 155 2.20 15.85 -27.85
N ALA A 156 1.36 15.39 -28.78
CA ALA A 156 -0.04 15.04 -28.51
C ALA A 156 -0.15 13.84 -27.55
N GLU A 157 0.68 12.82 -27.74
CA GLU A 157 0.78 11.64 -26.89
C GLU A 157 1.23 12.01 -25.47
N ARG A 158 2.29 12.83 -25.31
CA ARG A 158 2.71 13.36 -24.01
C ARG A 158 1.60 14.13 -23.30
N LYS A 159 0.84 14.97 -24.02
CA LYS A 159 -0.29 15.72 -23.44
C LYS A 159 -1.44 14.79 -23.01
N ARG A 160 -1.72 13.71 -23.76
CA ARG A 160 -2.71 12.69 -23.39
C ARG A 160 -2.30 11.95 -22.13
N ILE A 161 -1.05 11.46 -22.08
CA ILE A 161 -0.48 10.78 -20.90
C ILE A 161 -0.51 11.70 -19.67
N GLN A 162 -0.18 12.98 -19.84
CA GLN A 162 -0.24 13.95 -18.74
C GLN A 162 -1.68 14.15 -18.22
N LYS A 163 -2.65 14.32 -19.12
CA LYS A 163 -4.06 14.47 -18.76
C LYS A 163 -4.61 13.22 -18.05
N GLU A 164 -4.20 12.04 -18.51
CA GLU A 164 -4.58 10.76 -17.91
C GLU A 164 -3.96 10.59 -16.52
N ARG A 165 -2.67 10.92 -16.35
CA ARG A 165 -2.00 10.94 -15.05
C ARG A 165 -2.63 11.93 -14.07
N ASP A 166 -3.00 13.13 -14.53
CA ASP A 166 -3.64 14.14 -13.69
C ASP A 166 -5.07 13.72 -13.30
N ALA A 167 -5.80 13.06 -14.22
CA ALA A 167 -7.11 12.47 -13.93
C ALA A 167 -6.99 11.29 -12.94
N GLU A 168 -5.99 10.43 -13.10
CA GLU A 168 -5.71 9.31 -12.20
C GLU A 168 -5.31 9.80 -10.80
N ARG A 169 -4.48 10.84 -10.71
CA ARG A 169 -4.14 11.50 -9.44
C ARG A 169 -5.38 12.06 -8.73
N LYS A 170 -6.27 12.74 -9.46
CA LYS A 170 -7.53 13.26 -8.90
C LYS A 170 -8.46 12.14 -8.44
N ARG A 171 -8.58 11.05 -9.22
CA ARG A 171 -9.34 9.85 -8.81
C ARG A 171 -8.79 9.23 -7.53
N ARG A 172 -7.47 9.01 -7.47
CA ARG A 172 -6.80 8.48 -6.26
C ARG A 172 -6.94 9.42 -5.05
N GLN A 173 -6.94 10.74 -5.25
CA GLN A 173 -7.19 11.71 -4.19
C GLN A 173 -8.63 11.63 -3.67
N LEU A 174 -9.62 11.57 -4.57
CA LEU A 174 -11.03 11.41 -4.19
C LEU A 174 -11.27 10.07 -3.49
N GLU A 175 -10.70 8.98 -4.00
CA GLU A 175 -10.78 7.65 -3.38
C GLU A 175 -10.17 7.63 -1.98
N ARG A 176 -9.01 8.30 -1.77
CA ARG A 176 -8.42 8.47 -0.43
C ARG A 176 -9.31 9.28 0.50
N LEU A 177 -9.97 10.33 0.01
CA LEU A 177 -10.88 11.15 0.82
C LEU A 177 -12.13 10.36 1.21
N VAL A 178 -12.73 9.63 0.27
CA VAL A 178 -13.87 8.73 0.54
C VAL A 178 -13.47 7.66 1.56
N ALA A 179 -12.32 7.00 1.37
CA ALA A 179 -11.82 6.00 2.31
C ALA A 179 -11.52 6.59 3.71
N GLN A 180 -11.03 7.84 3.80
CA GLN A 180 -10.84 8.53 5.07
C GLN A 180 -12.17 8.87 5.74
N GLU A 181 -13.17 9.31 4.97
CA GLU A 181 -14.50 9.63 5.49
C GLU A 181 -15.23 8.38 5.97
N GLU A 182 -15.15 7.28 5.23
CA GLU A 182 -15.68 5.98 5.63
C GLU A 182 -15.04 5.48 6.92
N ARG A 183 -13.71 5.54 7.04
CA ARG A 183 -13.01 5.21 8.30
C ARG A 183 -13.47 6.10 9.45
N ARG A 184 -13.67 7.40 9.23
CA ARG A 184 -14.20 8.32 10.25
C ARG A 184 -15.63 7.97 10.65
N ARG A 185 -16.49 7.62 9.69
CA ARG A 185 -17.87 7.17 9.96
C ARG A 185 -17.88 5.84 10.70
N GLU A 186 -16.99 4.91 10.37
CA GLU A 186 -16.86 3.63 11.06
C GLU A 186 -16.38 3.82 12.50
N ILE A 187 -15.37 4.67 12.72
CA ILE A 187 -14.90 5.05 14.07
C ILE A 187 -16.01 5.74 14.85
N ALA A 188 -16.76 6.65 14.23
CA ALA A 188 -17.90 7.32 14.86
C ALA A 188 -19.01 6.34 15.24
N ARG A 189 -19.34 5.37 14.38
CA ARG A 189 -20.30 4.29 14.68
C ARG A 189 -19.83 3.40 15.83
N LYS A 190 -18.56 2.97 15.82
CA LYS A 190 -17.97 2.19 16.92
C LYS A 190 -18.01 2.95 18.24
N LYS A 191 -17.67 4.25 18.21
CA LYS A 191 -17.74 5.11 19.38
C LYS A 191 -19.17 5.29 19.89
N ALA A 192 -20.13 5.53 18.99
CA ALA A 192 -21.55 5.65 19.34
C ALA A 192 -22.10 4.36 19.96
N ALA A 193 -21.74 3.19 19.42
CA ALA A 193 -22.13 1.89 19.97
C ALA A 193 -21.55 1.67 21.39
N ILE A 194 -20.27 2.01 21.62
CA ILE A 194 -19.65 1.93 22.95
C ILE A 194 -20.32 2.89 23.94
N ASP A 195 -20.63 4.12 23.51
CA ASP A 195 -21.29 5.11 24.36
C ASP A 195 -22.73 4.70 24.69
N GLU A 196 -23.43 4.05 23.76
CA GLU A 196 -24.76 3.46 23.98
C GLU A 196 -24.71 2.29 24.96
N GLU A 197 -23.77 1.34 24.77
CA GLU A 197 -23.53 0.23 25.70
C GLU A 197 -23.21 0.73 27.12
N ARG A 198 -22.40 1.79 27.25
CA ARG A 198 -22.12 2.43 28.55
C ARG A 198 -23.38 3.03 29.17
N ARG A 199 -24.23 3.69 28.39
CA ARG A 199 -25.50 4.26 28.87
C ARG A 199 -26.48 3.17 29.30
N GLU A 200 -26.54 2.05 28.60
CA GLU A 200 -27.35 0.90 29.01
C GLU A 200 -26.85 0.29 30.31
N LYS A 201 -25.53 0.06 30.43
CA LYS A 201 -24.92 -0.40 31.69
C LYS A 201 -25.16 0.58 32.85
N GLN A 202 -25.13 1.88 32.59
CA GLN A 202 -25.47 2.90 33.58
C GLN A 202 -26.94 2.77 34.02
N ARG A 203 -27.88 2.67 33.07
CA ARG A 203 -29.30 2.48 33.35
C ARG A 203 -29.59 1.19 34.12
N GLU A 204 -28.90 0.09 33.81
CA GLU A 204 -29.03 -1.15 34.57
C GLU A 204 -28.50 -1.00 36.00
N ARG A 205 -27.35 -0.36 36.19
CA ARG A 205 -26.83 -0.05 37.52
C ARG A 205 -27.78 0.82 38.32
N ASP A 206 -28.36 1.85 37.71
CA ASP A 206 -29.32 2.74 38.34
C ASP A 206 -30.61 1.99 38.72
N LYS A 207 -31.11 1.10 37.85
CA LYS A 207 -32.24 0.21 38.17
C LYS A 207 -31.93 -0.71 39.35
N ILE A 208 -30.74 -1.33 39.37
CA ILE A 208 -30.30 -2.22 40.46
C ILE A 208 -30.18 -1.43 41.77
N ASN A 209 -29.59 -0.23 41.74
CA ASN A 209 -29.44 0.60 42.93
C ASN A 209 -30.80 1.06 43.46
N LYS A 210 -31.70 1.50 42.57
CA LYS A 210 -33.06 1.88 42.95
C LYS A 210 -33.84 0.70 43.54
N ALA A 211 -33.68 -0.51 43.00
CA ALA A 211 -34.28 -1.72 43.56
C ALA A 211 -33.72 -2.05 44.96
N LYS A 212 -32.40 -1.95 45.14
CA LYS A 212 -31.75 -2.16 46.45
C LYS A 212 -32.17 -1.12 47.49
N GLU A 213 -32.34 0.14 47.10
CA GLU A 213 -32.84 1.19 47.99
C GLU A 213 -34.30 0.93 48.40
N ALA A 214 -35.16 0.53 47.46
CA ALA A 214 -36.52 0.15 47.77
C ALA A 214 -36.59 -1.06 48.73
N GLU A 215 -35.77 -2.08 48.50
CA GLU A 215 -35.68 -3.25 49.40
C GLU A 215 -35.17 -2.86 50.80
N ARG A 216 -34.18 -1.96 50.89
CA ARG A 216 -33.72 -1.42 52.18
C ARG A 216 -34.82 -0.66 52.92
N GLN A 217 -35.59 0.18 52.21
CA GLN A 217 -36.71 0.93 52.80
C GLN A 217 -37.81 0.00 53.31
N ILE A 218 -38.15 -1.06 52.56
CA ILE A 218 -39.11 -2.08 53.00
C ILE A 218 -38.61 -2.77 54.28
N ARG A 219 -37.34 -3.19 54.31
CA ARG A 219 -36.75 -3.86 55.48
C ARG A 219 -36.65 -2.94 56.70
N GLU A 220 -36.37 -1.66 56.49
CA GLU A 220 -36.35 -0.67 57.56
C GLU A 220 -37.75 -0.38 58.10
N ALA A 221 -38.76 -0.26 57.24
CA ALA A 221 -40.16 -0.11 57.63
C ALA A 221 -40.66 -1.35 58.40
N GLU A 222 -40.29 -2.56 57.97
CA GLU A 222 -40.63 -3.79 58.68
C GLU A 222 -39.97 -3.86 60.08
N ARG A 223 -38.68 -3.50 60.18
CA ARG A 223 -37.98 -3.39 61.47
C ARG A 223 -38.60 -2.34 62.38
N ALA A 224 -39.01 -1.20 61.85
CA ALA A 224 -39.70 -0.16 62.61
C ALA A 224 -41.05 -0.65 63.16
N ARG A 225 -41.83 -1.38 62.35
CA ARG A 225 -43.08 -2.01 62.80
C ARG A 225 -42.85 -3.01 63.93
N LEU A 226 -41.85 -3.90 63.78
CA LEU A 226 -41.52 -4.88 64.82
C LEU A 226 -41.05 -4.22 66.13
N ARG A 227 -40.31 -3.11 66.04
CA ARG A 227 -39.91 -2.32 67.22
C ARG A 227 -41.12 -1.69 67.91
N ALA A 228 -42.04 -1.11 67.14
CA ALA A 228 -43.27 -0.52 67.71
C ALA A 228 -44.13 -1.58 68.43
N ILE A 229 -44.30 -2.77 67.83
CA ILE A 229 -45.02 -3.89 68.48
C ILE A 229 -44.34 -4.29 69.79
N ARG A 230 -43.01 -4.41 69.78
CA ARG A 230 -42.24 -4.77 70.99
C ARG A 230 -42.33 -3.69 72.08
N GLU A 231 -42.25 -2.41 71.72
CA GLU A 231 -42.41 -1.30 72.66
C GLU A 231 -43.81 -1.27 73.27
N GLU A 232 -44.86 -1.52 72.47
CA GLU A 232 -46.23 -1.65 72.97
C GLU A 232 -46.40 -2.84 73.93
N GLU A 233 -45.82 -4.00 73.61
CA GLU A 233 -45.84 -5.18 74.49
C GLU A 233 -45.05 -4.93 75.78
N GLU A 234 -43.86 -4.34 75.71
CA GLU A 234 -43.05 -3.98 76.88
C GLU A 234 -43.79 -2.95 77.76
N ALA A 235 -44.48 -1.98 77.17
CA ALA A 235 -45.30 -1.02 77.90
C ALA A 235 -46.50 -1.69 78.59
N ARG A 236 -47.16 -2.65 77.94
CA ARG A 236 -48.25 -3.45 78.54
C ARG A 236 -47.75 -4.27 79.72
N ILE A 237 -46.60 -4.93 79.59
CA ILE A 237 -46.00 -5.72 80.67
C ILE A 237 -45.63 -4.83 81.85
N ARG A 238 -45.00 -3.66 81.61
CA ARG A 238 -44.68 -2.70 82.68
C ARG A 238 -45.94 -2.21 83.40
N ALA A 239 -46.99 -1.87 82.67
CA ALA A 239 -48.26 -1.46 83.26
C ALA A 239 -48.92 -2.59 84.10
N GLN A 240 -48.80 -3.84 83.67
CA GLN A 240 -49.26 -5.00 84.45
C GLN A 240 -48.41 -5.21 85.71
N GLN A 241 -47.09 -5.07 85.61
CA GLN A 241 -46.17 -5.16 86.76
C GLN A 241 -46.42 -4.06 87.77
N GLU A 242 -46.62 -2.80 87.34
CA GLU A 242 -46.97 -1.69 88.23
C GLU A 242 -48.29 -1.93 88.96
N ARG A 243 -49.29 -2.50 88.27
CA ARG A 243 -50.57 -2.90 88.90
C ARG A 243 -50.40 -4.05 89.89
N ALA A 244 -49.52 -5.00 89.61
CA ALA A 244 -49.22 -6.12 90.50
C ALA A 244 -48.35 -5.72 91.71
N MET A 245 -47.53 -4.67 91.58
CA MET A 245 -46.64 -4.16 92.62
C MET A 245 -47.27 -3.06 93.50
N ALA A 246 -48.51 -2.65 93.22
CA ALA A 246 -49.27 -1.77 94.09
C ALA A 246 -49.55 -2.48 95.43
N LYS A 247 -48.82 -2.09 96.48
CA LYS A 247 -48.89 -2.69 97.82
C LYS A 247 -50.32 -2.58 98.39
N PRO A 248 -50.92 -3.64 98.94
CA PRO A 248 -52.23 -3.56 99.58
C PRO A 248 -52.16 -2.62 100.79
N VAL A 249 -53.08 -1.66 100.85
CA VAL A 249 -53.17 -0.68 101.95
C VAL A 249 -53.68 -1.39 103.20
N LYS A 250 -52.92 -1.35 104.30
CA LYS A 250 -53.32 -1.95 105.59
C LYS A 250 -54.57 -1.22 106.12
N PRO A 251 -55.60 -1.94 106.60
CA PRO A 251 -56.78 -1.30 107.17
C PRO A 251 -56.41 -0.52 108.45
N PRO A 252 -57.00 0.66 108.69
CA PRO A 252 -56.72 1.44 109.91
C PRO A 252 -57.32 0.75 111.15
N ILE A 253 -56.50 0.56 112.19
CA ILE A 253 -56.92 0.00 113.48
C ILE A 253 -57.66 1.08 114.28
N ILE A 254 -58.89 0.79 114.70
CA ILE A 254 -59.71 1.72 115.50
C ILE A 254 -59.40 1.45 116.99
N LYS A 255 -58.65 2.38 117.61
CA LYS A 255 -58.22 2.32 119.01
C LYS A 255 -59.22 3.05 119.91
N LEU A 256 -59.58 2.45 121.05
CA LEU A 256 -60.44 3.02 122.10
C LEU A 256 -59.59 3.70 123.19
N GLU A 257 -60.23 4.36 124.16
CA GLU A 257 -59.51 5.01 125.26
C GLU A 257 -58.70 3.99 126.10
N PRO A 258 -57.43 4.28 126.42
CA PRO A 258 -56.59 3.38 127.20
C PRO A 258 -57.08 3.32 128.64
N VAL A 259 -57.30 2.10 129.14
CA VAL A 259 -57.73 1.84 130.52
C VAL A 259 -56.72 0.88 131.15
N ASP A 260 -56.15 1.26 132.30
CA ASP A 260 -55.21 0.43 133.06
C ASP A 260 -53.95 -0.02 132.27
N GLY A 261 -53.46 0.89 131.40
CA GLY A 261 -52.31 0.63 130.54
C GLY A 261 -52.56 -0.38 129.41
N ILE A 262 -53.82 -0.72 129.14
CA ILE A 262 -54.24 -1.55 128.01
C ILE A 262 -55.12 -0.67 127.10
N THR A 263 -54.83 -0.69 125.80
CA THR A 263 -55.64 0.01 124.80
C THR A 263 -56.55 -0.98 124.08
N PRO A 264 -57.87 -1.00 124.37
CA PRO A 264 -58.80 -1.88 123.69
C PRO A 264 -59.03 -1.43 122.23
N THR A 265 -59.43 -2.38 121.39
CA THR A 265 -59.80 -2.12 120.00
C THR A 265 -61.17 -2.69 119.70
N LYS A 266 -61.76 -2.31 118.55
CA LYS A 266 -63.12 -2.74 118.17
C LYS A 266 -63.28 -4.28 118.15
N GLU A 267 -62.23 -5.00 117.78
CA GLU A 267 -62.25 -6.46 117.62
C GLU A 267 -61.92 -7.23 118.91
N PHE A 268 -61.27 -6.59 119.90
CA PHE A 268 -60.81 -7.24 121.13
C PHE A 268 -61.30 -6.52 122.39
N ASP A 269 -62.09 -7.25 123.19
CA ASP A 269 -62.71 -6.74 124.42
C ASP A 269 -61.67 -6.58 125.54
N LEU A 270 -61.90 -5.63 126.44
CA LEU A 270 -60.96 -5.32 127.52
C LEU A 270 -60.74 -6.49 128.50
N ASP A 271 -61.78 -7.28 128.77
CA ASP A 271 -61.67 -8.48 129.62
C ASP A 271 -60.80 -9.56 128.97
N PHE A 272 -60.90 -9.71 127.65
CA PHE A 272 -60.03 -10.60 126.88
C PHE A 272 -58.59 -10.10 126.91
N LEU A 273 -58.33 -8.81 126.68
CA LEU A 273 -56.97 -8.28 126.73
C LEU A 273 -56.34 -8.38 128.14
N ARG A 274 -57.15 -8.28 129.20
CA ARG A 274 -56.69 -8.54 130.58
C ARG A 274 -56.31 -10.00 130.81
N SER A 275 -57.12 -10.95 130.34
CA SER A 275 -56.80 -12.38 130.45
C SER A 275 -55.53 -12.72 129.66
N GLN A 276 -55.38 -12.16 128.47
CA GLN A 276 -54.18 -12.32 127.64
C GLN A 276 -52.92 -11.70 128.29
N ARG A 277 -53.04 -10.53 128.90
CA ARG A 277 -51.93 -9.92 129.66
C ARG A 277 -51.48 -10.81 130.81
N GLN A 278 -52.43 -11.40 131.55
CA GLN A 278 -52.10 -12.31 132.65
C GLN A 278 -51.40 -13.57 132.14
N LEU A 279 -51.91 -14.16 131.05
CA LEU A 279 -51.31 -15.33 130.41
C LEU A 279 -49.89 -15.06 129.89
N LEU A 280 -49.66 -13.88 129.27
CA LEU A 280 -48.34 -13.46 128.82
C LEU A 280 -47.36 -13.32 129.99
N LEU A 281 -47.78 -12.72 131.11
CA LEU A 281 -46.93 -12.56 132.29
C LEU A 281 -46.58 -13.91 132.93
N GLU A 282 -47.54 -14.84 132.99
CA GLU A 282 -47.30 -16.20 133.46
C GLU A 282 -46.30 -16.93 132.55
N LYS A 283 -46.52 -16.89 131.23
CA LYS A 283 -45.61 -17.51 130.25
C LYS A 283 -44.21 -16.89 130.26
N ARG A 284 -44.11 -15.58 130.47
CA ARG A 284 -42.84 -14.89 130.66
C ARG A 284 -42.08 -15.43 131.86
N ALA A 285 -42.74 -15.57 133.01
CA ALA A 285 -42.10 -16.09 134.22
C ALA A 285 -41.65 -17.55 134.03
N GLU A 286 -42.47 -18.37 133.37
CA GLU A 286 -42.13 -19.76 133.02
C GLU A 286 -40.89 -19.85 132.13
N LEU A 287 -40.85 -19.09 131.02
CA LEU A 287 -39.77 -19.13 130.05
C LEU A 287 -38.47 -18.51 130.57
N VAL A 288 -38.53 -17.45 131.37
CA VAL A 288 -37.34 -16.91 132.05
C VAL A 288 -36.76 -17.96 133.00
N GLY A 289 -37.60 -18.62 133.80
CA GLY A 289 -37.16 -19.70 134.68
C GLY A 289 -36.61 -20.91 133.90
N GLN A 290 -37.14 -21.21 132.71
CA GLN A 290 -36.60 -22.25 131.84
C GLN A 290 -35.24 -21.87 131.25
N ALA A 291 -35.11 -20.65 130.73
CA ALA A 291 -33.86 -20.15 130.15
C ALA A 291 -32.71 -20.15 131.18
N ASP A 292 -32.99 -19.67 132.40
CA ASP A 292 -32.01 -19.62 133.48
C ASP A 292 -31.62 -21.03 133.97
N ARG A 293 -32.56 -22.00 133.97
CA ARG A 293 -32.25 -23.40 134.30
C ARG A 293 -31.35 -24.04 133.25
N LEU A 294 -31.75 -23.97 131.98
CA LEU A 294 -30.97 -24.56 130.87
C LEU A 294 -29.56 -23.96 130.77
N GLU A 295 -29.41 -22.66 131.03
CA GLU A 295 -28.10 -22.01 131.04
C GLU A 295 -27.24 -22.46 132.24
N ARG A 296 -27.85 -22.68 133.42
CA ARG A 296 -27.14 -23.26 134.56
C ARG A 296 -26.69 -24.69 134.26
N ASP A 297 -27.58 -25.53 133.74
CA ASP A 297 -27.29 -26.92 133.37
C ASP A 297 -26.12 -26.96 132.35
N ALA A 298 -26.17 -26.12 131.32
CA ALA A 298 -25.10 -25.99 130.33
C ALA A 298 -23.75 -25.53 130.92
N ASN A 299 -23.78 -24.66 131.93
CA ASN A 299 -22.58 -24.19 132.62
C ASN A 299 -22.04 -25.20 133.64
N GLU A 300 -22.91 -26.01 134.26
CA GLU A 300 -22.52 -27.12 135.14
C GLU A 300 -21.76 -28.20 134.36
N ILE A 301 -22.15 -28.49 133.11
CA ILE A 301 -21.40 -29.41 132.24
C ILE A 301 -19.95 -28.96 132.07
N VAL A 302 -19.71 -27.66 131.87
CA VAL A 302 -18.35 -27.10 131.77
C VAL A 302 -17.61 -27.18 133.10
N ALA A 303 -18.27 -26.80 134.19
CA ALA A 303 -17.67 -26.78 135.52
C ALA A 303 -17.23 -28.19 135.97
N ASN A 304 -18.00 -29.22 135.61
CA ASN A 304 -17.66 -30.62 135.89
C ASN A 304 -16.57 -31.17 134.94
N GLN A 305 -16.37 -30.58 133.77
CA GLN A 305 -15.36 -30.98 132.79
C GLN A 305 -13.96 -30.46 133.13
N GLU A 306 -13.83 -29.34 133.86
CA GLU A 306 -12.56 -28.66 134.11
C GLU A 306 -11.73 -29.29 135.27
N MET A 307 -12.18 -30.39 135.88
CA MET A 307 -11.53 -30.98 137.05
C MET A 307 -11.39 -32.51 136.96
N GLY A 308 -10.55 -33.00 136.05
CA GLY A 308 -10.13 -34.40 136.04
C GLY A 308 -9.27 -34.75 134.83
N ASP A 309 -8.05 -35.25 135.06
CA ASP A 309 -7.16 -35.78 134.03
C ASP A 309 -7.93 -36.72 133.10
N VAL A 310 -8.14 -36.29 131.84
CA VAL A 310 -8.74 -37.12 130.80
C VAL A 310 -7.74 -38.21 130.45
N ASP A 311 -7.92 -39.40 131.02
CA ASP A 311 -7.14 -40.58 130.67
C ASP A 311 -7.54 -40.97 129.24
N PHE A 312 -6.65 -40.77 128.27
CA PHE A 312 -6.86 -41.09 126.85
C PHE A 312 -6.77 -42.63 126.61
N GLY A 313 -7.54 -43.41 127.38
CA GLY A 313 -7.80 -44.83 127.14
C GLY A 313 -8.91 -45.04 126.11
N GLU A 314 -9.12 -46.29 125.70
CA GLU A 314 -10.00 -46.74 124.58
C GLU A 314 -11.49 -46.33 124.68
N GLU A 315 -11.90 -45.58 125.70
CA GLU A 315 -13.23 -45.03 125.96
C GLU A 315 -13.27 -43.48 125.83
N GLY A 316 -12.30 -42.87 125.14
CA GLY A 316 -12.17 -41.41 124.95
C GLY A 316 -13.19 -40.73 124.02
N GLY A 317 -14.46 -41.16 124.01
CA GLY A 317 -15.52 -40.61 123.15
C GLY A 317 -16.57 -39.73 123.86
N GLU A 318 -16.61 -39.73 125.19
CA GLU A 318 -17.67 -39.06 125.97
C GLU A 318 -17.57 -37.52 126.01
N GLY A 319 -16.39 -36.96 125.71
CA GLY A 319 -16.19 -35.51 125.66
C GLY A 319 -16.96 -34.83 124.52
N ASP A 320 -17.13 -35.51 123.39
CA ASP A 320 -17.87 -34.99 122.23
C ASP A 320 -19.37 -34.93 122.49
N THR A 321 -19.91 -35.93 123.20
CA THR A 321 -21.33 -35.97 123.58
C THR A 321 -21.70 -34.85 124.57
N MET A 322 -20.82 -34.54 125.53
CA MET A 322 -21.06 -33.45 126.49
C MET A 322 -21.06 -32.07 125.82
N VAL A 323 -20.21 -31.85 124.81
CA VAL A 323 -20.20 -30.60 124.03
C VAL A 323 -21.53 -30.43 123.27
N VAL A 324 -22.03 -31.49 122.63
CA VAL A 324 -23.32 -31.47 121.93
C VAL A 324 -24.49 -31.20 122.89
N GLU A 325 -24.48 -31.84 124.07
CA GLU A 325 -25.52 -31.60 125.10
C GLU A 325 -25.50 -30.15 125.60
N ARG A 326 -24.32 -29.61 125.87
CA ARG A 326 -24.16 -28.20 126.23
C ARG A 326 -24.65 -27.25 125.15
N GLU A 327 -24.25 -27.48 123.90
CA GLU A 327 -24.69 -26.64 122.77
C GLU A 327 -26.21 -26.69 122.60
N ARG A 328 -26.81 -27.87 122.81
CA ARG A 328 -28.27 -28.03 122.79
C ARG A 328 -28.93 -27.21 123.90
N ASP A 329 -28.44 -27.27 125.13
CA ASP A 329 -29.02 -26.54 126.26
C ASP A 329 -28.87 -25.02 126.11
N LEU A 330 -27.73 -24.55 125.61
CA LEU A 330 -27.55 -23.14 125.25
C LEU A 330 -28.49 -22.70 124.14
N THR A 331 -28.67 -23.52 123.10
CA THR A 331 -29.61 -23.23 122.01
C THR A 331 -31.04 -23.13 122.52
N LEU A 332 -31.45 -24.06 123.38
CA LEU A 332 -32.79 -24.05 123.98
C LEU A 332 -32.98 -22.85 124.94
N SER A 333 -31.94 -22.47 125.68
CA SER A 333 -31.97 -21.26 126.53
C SER A 333 -32.12 -19.99 125.68
N GLN A 334 -31.38 -19.89 124.57
CA GLN A 334 -31.51 -18.77 123.62
C GLN A 334 -32.92 -18.70 123.02
N GLN A 335 -33.48 -19.83 122.56
CA GLN A 335 -34.85 -19.89 122.05
C GLN A 335 -35.89 -19.46 123.10
N ALA A 336 -35.69 -19.82 124.38
CA ALA A 336 -36.55 -19.37 125.46
C ALA A 336 -36.43 -17.85 125.70
N ARG A 337 -35.21 -17.29 125.63
CA ARG A 337 -34.98 -15.83 125.72
C ARG A 337 -35.62 -15.06 124.56
N GLU A 338 -35.50 -15.54 123.33
CA GLU A 338 -36.16 -14.96 122.15
C GLU A 338 -37.69 -14.95 122.28
N GLN A 339 -38.27 -16.00 122.86
CA GLN A 339 -39.69 -16.05 123.15
C GLN A 339 -40.08 -15.05 124.25
N VAL A 340 -39.24 -14.85 125.27
CA VAL A 340 -39.45 -13.81 126.29
C VAL A 340 -39.45 -12.41 125.66
N GLU A 341 -38.52 -12.13 124.75
CA GLU A 341 -38.50 -10.86 124.01
C GLU A 341 -39.77 -10.67 123.17
N SER A 342 -40.25 -11.74 122.53
CA SER A 342 -41.52 -11.73 121.78
C SER A 342 -42.72 -11.45 122.69
N ILE A 343 -42.73 -11.99 123.91
CA ILE A 343 -43.75 -11.72 124.92
C ILE A 343 -43.68 -10.27 125.41
N ASP A 344 -42.48 -9.74 125.66
CA ASP A 344 -42.29 -8.35 126.07
C ASP A 344 -42.76 -7.38 124.98
N ALA A 345 -42.47 -7.67 123.71
CA ALA A 345 -43.03 -6.93 122.57
C ALA A 345 -44.56 -7.04 122.49
N ALA A 346 -45.15 -8.20 122.79
CA ALA A 346 -46.60 -8.35 122.83
C ALA A 346 -47.25 -7.53 123.96
N LEU A 347 -46.61 -7.47 125.14
CA LEU A 347 -47.02 -6.62 126.26
C LEU A 347 -46.94 -5.12 125.92
N GLU A 348 -45.97 -4.69 125.12
CA GLU A 348 -45.92 -3.32 124.60
C GLU A 348 -47.03 -3.03 123.60
N ARG A 349 -47.34 -3.98 122.70
CA ARG A 349 -48.45 -3.85 121.75
C ARG A 349 -49.81 -3.76 122.45
N LEU A 350 -49.98 -4.42 123.60
CA LEU A 350 -51.17 -4.27 124.44
C LEU A 350 -51.33 -2.83 124.95
N LYS A 351 -50.23 -2.15 125.28
CA LYS A 351 -50.24 -0.74 125.69
C LYS A 351 -50.60 0.19 124.53
N ILE A 352 -50.03 -0.06 123.34
CA ILE A 352 -50.19 0.80 122.16
C ILE A 352 -51.52 0.55 121.41
N GLY A 353 -52.20 -0.55 121.71
CA GLY A 353 -53.48 -0.94 121.08
C GLY A 353 -53.31 -1.59 119.72
N GLU A 354 -52.21 -2.33 119.54
CA GLU A 354 -51.90 -3.07 118.30
C GLU A 354 -51.81 -4.58 118.55
N TYR A 355 -52.12 -5.01 119.78
CA TYR A 355 -52.20 -6.42 120.11
C TYR A 355 -53.35 -7.10 119.37
N GLY A 356 -53.12 -8.31 118.89
CA GLY A 356 -54.11 -9.08 118.15
C GLY A 356 -54.26 -8.68 116.68
N TYR A 357 -53.43 -7.80 116.12
CA TYR A 357 -53.38 -7.53 114.68
C TYR A 357 -52.06 -8.01 114.08
N SER A 358 -52.11 -8.50 112.84
CA SER A 358 -50.91 -8.94 112.13
C SER A 358 -49.99 -7.76 111.82
N SER A 359 -48.69 -7.91 112.11
CA SER A 359 -47.68 -6.94 111.68
C SER A 359 -47.55 -6.87 110.16
N TYR A 360 -47.91 -7.93 109.44
CA TYR A 360 -47.82 -8.00 107.99
C TYR A 360 -49.05 -7.39 107.30
N SER A 361 -50.25 -7.97 107.48
CA SER A 361 -51.48 -7.50 106.81
C SER A 361 -52.27 -6.44 107.56
N GLY A 362 -52.07 -6.29 108.88
CA GLY A 362 -52.93 -5.46 109.73
C GLY A 362 -54.32 -6.06 109.98
N LEU A 363 -54.56 -7.32 109.59
CA LEU A 363 -55.82 -8.01 109.85
C LEU A 363 -55.88 -8.53 111.29
N PRO A 364 -57.08 -8.65 111.89
CA PRO A 364 -57.25 -9.21 113.22
C PRO A 364 -56.89 -10.71 113.25
N ILE A 365 -56.09 -11.08 114.25
CA ILE A 365 -55.69 -12.46 114.54
C ILE A 365 -56.85 -13.16 115.26
N PRO A 366 -57.24 -14.39 114.86
CA PRO A 366 -58.31 -15.12 115.53
C PRO A 366 -58.07 -15.29 117.03
N ARG A 367 -59.12 -15.07 117.85
CA ARG A 367 -59.03 -15.15 119.34
C ARG A 367 -58.50 -16.49 119.82
N GLU A 368 -58.99 -17.59 119.25
CA GLU A 368 -58.55 -18.97 119.55
C GLU A 368 -57.03 -19.15 119.38
N ARG A 369 -56.43 -18.46 118.41
CA ARG A 369 -54.98 -18.51 118.18
C ARG A 369 -54.21 -17.73 119.23
N LEU A 370 -54.71 -16.56 119.64
CA LEU A 370 -54.10 -15.76 120.70
C LEU A 370 -54.19 -16.48 122.06
N GLU A 371 -55.29 -17.18 122.32
CA GLU A 371 -55.43 -18.02 123.52
C GLU A 371 -54.42 -19.17 123.56
N ALA A 372 -54.12 -19.78 122.41
CA ALA A 372 -53.12 -20.85 122.32
C ALA A 372 -51.67 -20.33 122.31
N LEU A 373 -51.40 -19.23 121.60
CA LEU A 373 -50.07 -18.64 121.41
C LEU A 373 -50.16 -17.11 121.55
N PRO A 374 -50.10 -16.56 122.78
CA PRO A 374 -50.42 -15.16 123.02
C PRO A 374 -49.37 -14.17 122.50
N TRP A 375 -48.13 -14.60 122.25
CA TRP A 375 -47.09 -13.73 121.66
C TRP A 375 -47.09 -13.72 120.12
N THR A 376 -48.04 -14.40 119.45
CA THR A 376 -48.07 -14.45 117.98
C THR A 376 -48.35 -13.08 117.37
N THR A 377 -47.56 -12.71 116.36
CA THR A 377 -47.67 -11.42 115.67
C THR A 377 -48.27 -11.51 114.27
N GLU A 378 -48.55 -12.72 113.80
CA GLU A 378 -48.92 -13.02 112.40
C GLU A 378 -50.11 -14.00 112.32
N LEU A 379 -50.85 -13.94 111.20
CA LEU A 379 -51.90 -14.92 110.90
C LEU A 379 -51.30 -16.28 110.51
N VAL A 380 -52.10 -17.35 110.66
CA VAL A 380 -51.72 -18.72 110.25
C VAL A 380 -51.34 -18.77 108.77
N THR A 381 -52.12 -18.10 107.92
CA THR A 381 -51.91 -18.07 106.46
C THR A 381 -50.62 -17.36 106.06
N GLU A 382 -50.24 -16.32 106.80
CA GLU A 382 -49.01 -15.55 106.57
C GLU A 382 -47.77 -16.32 107.03
N ARG A 383 -47.87 -16.94 108.22
CA ARG A 383 -46.81 -17.78 108.77
C ARG A 383 -46.56 -19.02 107.90
N ALA A 384 -47.62 -19.69 107.44
CA ALA A 384 -47.52 -20.85 106.55
C ALA A 384 -47.02 -20.49 105.14
N GLY A 385 -47.32 -19.27 104.66
CA GLY A 385 -46.92 -18.78 103.34
C GLY A 385 -45.47 -18.28 103.23
N GLY A 386 -44.67 -18.34 104.31
CA GLY A 386 -43.29 -17.84 104.31
C GLY A 386 -43.14 -16.32 104.17
N LEU A 387 -44.25 -15.60 104.35
CA LEU A 387 -44.36 -14.14 104.32
C LEU A 387 -44.11 -13.50 105.69
N GLY A 388 -44.05 -14.33 106.73
CA GLY A 388 -43.74 -13.93 108.09
C GLY A 388 -42.25 -13.63 108.32
N SER A 389 -41.97 -12.96 109.43
CA SER A 389 -40.61 -12.67 109.92
C SER A 389 -39.88 -14.01 110.12
N ARG A 390 -38.81 -14.22 109.33
CA ARG A 390 -37.95 -15.41 109.44
C ARG A 390 -37.06 -15.30 110.66
#